data_AF-A0A941B5I2-F1
#
_entry.id   AF-A0A941B5I2-F1
#
_cell.length_a   1.000
_cell.length_b   1.000
_cell.length_c   1.000
_cell.angle_alpha   90.00
_cell.angle_beta   90.00
_cell.angle_gamma   90.00
#
_symmetry.space_group_name_H-M   'P 1'
#
loop_
_entity.id
_entity.type
_entity.pdbx_description
1 polymer ?
#
loop_
_entity_poly.entity_id
_entity_poly.type
_entity_poly.pdbx_seq_one_letter_code
_entity_poly.pdbx_strand_id
1 'polypeptide(L)'
;MTGVSSGAGDQAESPSAVPPGERGATRIADRVVAKIAAQAAREAVGPLPPDAERPHATVVVHHDTARIRVHLELDYPSDLGARCGRVRHQVVQRVSGYVGMAVPEVAVQVERLHPPVRYGGAQRRTR
;
A
#
# COMPACT_ATOMS: atom_id res chain seq x y z
N MET A 1 33.23 14.36 49.33
CA MET A 1 31.79 14.04 49.18
C MET A 1 31.51 13.81 47.71
N THR A 2 31.42 12.56 47.28
CA THR A 2 31.04 12.18 45.91
C THR A 2 29.66 11.53 45.99
N GLY A 3 28.65 12.21 45.44
CA GLY A 3 27.31 11.63 45.27
C GLY A 3 27.29 10.78 44.01
N VAL A 4 27.17 9.47 44.17
CA VAL A 4 26.83 8.54 43.11
C VAL A 4 25.32 8.64 42.90
N SER A 5 24.87 9.19 41.77
CA SER A 5 23.47 9.08 41.38
C SER A 5 23.33 7.93 40.41
N SER A 6 22.72 6.86 40.91
CA SER A 6 22.37 5.64 40.20
C SER A 6 21.57 5.94 38.93
N GLY A 7 21.97 5.30 37.83
CA GLY A 7 21.20 5.25 36.60
C GLY A 7 19.79 4.76 36.89
N ALA A 8 18.83 5.66 36.71
CA ALA A 8 17.41 5.35 36.72
C ALA A 8 17.16 4.34 35.60
N GLY A 9 16.65 3.17 35.98
CA GLY A 9 16.37 2.08 35.07
C GLY A 9 15.43 2.51 33.96
N ASP A 10 15.83 2.14 32.75
CA ASP A 10 14.94 1.97 31.60
C ASP A 10 13.89 0.92 32.01
N GLN A 11 12.77 1.39 32.57
CA GLN A 11 11.64 0.53 32.87
C GLN A 11 11.03 0.11 31.54
N ALA A 12 11.50 -1.01 31.02
CA ALA A 12 10.79 -1.78 30.03
C ALA A 12 9.37 -2.03 30.57
N GLU A 13 8.44 -1.22 30.09
CA GLU A 13 7.05 -1.23 30.46
C GLU A 13 6.54 -2.66 30.30
N SER A 14 6.20 -3.30 31.41
CA SER A 14 5.72 -4.68 31.39
C SER A 14 4.49 -4.72 30.48
N PRO A 15 4.43 -5.62 29.48
CA PRO A 15 3.30 -5.63 28.55
C PRO A 15 2.03 -5.85 29.35
N SER A 16 1.14 -4.85 29.32
CA SER A 16 -0.14 -4.89 30.03
C SER A 16 -0.87 -6.19 29.69
N ALA A 17 -1.38 -6.88 30.71
CA ALA A 17 -2.07 -8.14 30.51
C ALA A 17 -3.25 -7.98 29.53
N VAL A 18 -3.26 -8.79 28.47
CA VAL A 18 -4.32 -8.77 27.44
C VAL A 18 -5.68 -9.08 28.09
N PRO A 19 -6.74 -8.29 27.84
CA PRO A 19 -8.09 -8.56 28.36
C PRO A 19 -8.56 -9.97 27.97
N PRO A 20 -9.31 -10.70 28.83
CA PRO A 20 -9.75 -12.07 28.55
C PRO A 20 -10.46 -12.24 27.19
N GLY A 21 -11.31 -11.28 26.81
CA GLY A 21 -12.04 -11.31 25.53
C GLY A 21 -11.18 -11.09 24.29
N GLU A 22 -9.94 -10.64 24.45
CA GLU A 22 -9.00 -10.40 23.36
C GLU A 22 -7.94 -11.50 23.23
N ARG A 23 -7.90 -12.44 24.18
CA ARG A 23 -6.96 -13.56 24.15
C ARG A 23 -7.34 -14.50 23.03
N GLY A 24 -6.39 -14.79 22.14
CA GLY A 24 -6.62 -15.59 20.93
C GLY A 24 -7.21 -14.81 19.75
N ALA A 25 -7.46 -13.50 19.90
CA ALA A 25 -7.85 -12.65 18.78
C ALA A 25 -6.64 -12.34 17.88
N THR A 26 -6.83 -12.46 16.56
CA THR A 26 -5.80 -12.08 15.59
C THR A 26 -5.84 -10.57 15.37
N ARG A 27 -4.79 -9.86 15.78
CA ARG A 27 -4.61 -8.44 15.47
C ARG A 27 -3.77 -8.28 14.20
N ILE A 28 -4.37 -7.70 13.16
CA ILE A 28 -3.68 -7.41 11.90
C ILE A 28 -3.21 -5.95 11.94
N ALA A 29 -1.90 -5.75 11.90
CA ALA A 29 -1.33 -4.40 11.88
C ALA A 29 -1.60 -3.72 10.53
N ASP A 30 -1.78 -2.39 10.54
CA ASP A 30 -2.02 -1.55 9.35
C ASP A 30 -1.00 -1.81 8.23
N ARG A 31 0.27 -2.01 8.61
CA ARG A 31 1.35 -2.35 7.66
C ARG A 31 1.11 -3.65 6.88
N VAL A 32 0.40 -4.61 7.47
CA VAL A 32 0.06 -5.88 6.82
C VAL A 32 -1.08 -5.66 5.83
N VAL A 33 -2.08 -4.87 6.21
CA VAL A 33 -3.17 -4.45 5.31
C VAL A 33 -2.61 -3.71 4.10
N ALA A 34 -1.67 -2.78 4.33
CA ALA A 34 -0.96 -2.07 3.26
C ALA A 34 -0.22 -3.02 2.31
N LYS A 35 0.47 -4.04 2.83
CA LYS A 35 1.15 -5.06 2.00
C LYS A 35 0.17 -5.88 1.17
N ILE A 36 -0.96 -6.29 1.76
CA ILE A 36 -2.01 -7.03 1.05
C ILE A 36 -2.60 -6.16 -0.06
N ALA A 37 -2.89 -4.90 0.22
CA ALA A 37 -3.43 -3.96 -0.76
C ALA A 37 -2.44 -3.70 -1.91
N ALA A 38 -1.16 -3.48 -1.61
CA ALA A 38 -0.12 -3.30 -2.63
C ALA A 38 0.03 -4.53 -3.53
N GLN A 39 0.01 -5.73 -2.93
CA GLN A 39 0.09 -6.98 -3.68
C GLN A 39 -1.17 -7.20 -4.55
N ALA A 40 -2.36 -6.96 -4.02
CA ALA A 40 -3.61 -7.05 -4.76
C ALA A 40 -3.63 -6.06 -5.95
N ALA A 41 -3.12 -4.84 -5.74
CA ALA A 41 -2.98 -3.86 -6.80
C ALA A 41 -2.02 -4.33 -7.90
N ARG A 42 -0.86 -4.89 -7.52
CA ARG A 42 0.12 -5.47 -8.46
C ARG A 42 -0.47 -6.58 -9.31
N GLU A 43 -1.26 -7.47 -8.70
CA GLU A 43 -1.94 -8.56 -9.42
C GLU A 43 -2.98 -8.03 -10.41
N ALA A 44 -3.72 -6.98 -10.03
CA ALA A 44 -4.77 -6.39 -10.87
C ALA A 44 -4.25 -5.53 -12.02
N VAL A 45 -3.12 -4.83 -11.81
CA VAL A 45 -2.55 -3.93 -12.80
C VAL A 45 -1.98 -4.69 -14.00
N GLY A 46 -1.51 -5.93 -13.75
CA GLY A 46 -0.93 -6.79 -14.77
C GLY A 46 0.53 -6.45 -15.09
N PRO A 47 1.01 -6.77 -16.30
CA PRO A 47 2.37 -6.47 -16.73
C PRO A 47 2.65 -4.97 -16.64
N LEU A 48 3.72 -4.62 -15.91
CA LEU A 48 4.21 -3.25 -15.79
C LEU A 48 5.34 -3.00 -16.78
N PRO A 49 5.53 -1.76 -17.25
CA PRO A 49 6.74 -1.36 -17.97
C PRO A 49 8.01 -1.74 -17.18
N PRO A 50 9.13 -2.04 -17.84
CA PRO A 50 10.36 -2.49 -17.18
C PRO A 50 10.92 -1.47 -16.19
N ASP A 51 10.75 -0.18 -16.48
CA ASP A 51 11.20 0.93 -15.63
C ASP A 51 10.14 1.42 -14.64
N ALA A 52 8.97 0.74 -14.57
CA ALA A 52 7.89 1.17 -13.71
C ALA A 52 8.11 0.74 -12.26
N GLU A 53 7.83 1.66 -11.34
CA GLU A 53 7.86 1.34 -9.91
C GLU A 53 6.76 0.34 -9.54
N ARG A 54 7.04 -0.52 -8.55
CA ARG A 54 6.05 -1.46 -8.04
C ARG A 54 4.91 -0.71 -7.34
N PRO A 55 3.65 -1.12 -7.55
CA PRO A 55 2.53 -0.54 -6.83
C PRO A 55 2.71 -0.67 -5.33
N HIS A 56 2.44 0.41 -4.61
CA HIS A 56 2.47 0.44 -3.16
C HIS A 56 1.17 1.08 -2.63
N ALA A 57 0.87 0.83 -1.37
CA ALA A 57 -0.36 1.30 -0.75
C ALA A 57 -0.09 1.92 0.62
N THR A 58 -0.84 2.97 0.92
CA THR A 58 -0.96 3.55 2.26
C THR A 58 -2.36 3.25 2.78
N VAL A 59 -2.45 2.92 4.06
CA VAL A 59 -3.69 2.48 4.69
C VAL A 59 -3.86 3.20 6.02
N VAL A 60 -5.09 3.63 6.27
CA VAL A 60 -5.52 4.11 7.58
C VAL A 60 -6.64 3.18 8.04
N VAL A 61 -6.44 2.53 9.18
CA VAL A 61 -7.43 1.63 9.79
C VAL A 61 -8.13 2.34 10.94
N HIS A 62 -9.45 2.27 10.95
CA HIS A 62 -10.28 2.69 12.07
C HIS A 62 -11.25 1.55 12.39
N HIS A 63 -11.08 0.94 13.56
CA HIS A 63 -11.82 -0.26 13.97
C HIS A 63 -11.68 -1.39 12.94
N ASP A 64 -12.79 -1.78 12.32
CA ASP A 64 -12.92 -2.82 11.30
C ASP A 64 -12.97 -2.25 9.87
N THR A 65 -12.67 -0.95 9.71
CA THR A 65 -12.75 -0.25 8.43
C THR A 65 -11.37 0.23 7.97
N ALA A 66 -11.02 -0.01 6.71
CA ALA A 66 -9.76 0.40 6.10
C ALA A 66 -10.00 1.37 4.93
N ARG A 67 -9.38 2.56 5.01
CA ARG A 67 -9.28 3.48 3.87
C ARG A 67 -7.93 3.30 3.20
N ILE A 68 -7.92 3.11 1.89
CA ILE A 68 -6.73 2.70 1.14
C ILE A 68 -6.44 3.71 0.04
N ARG A 69 -5.17 4.12 -0.06
CA ARG A 69 -4.63 4.84 -1.22
C ARG A 69 -3.55 4.00 -1.88
N VAL A 70 -3.73 3.72 -3.16
CA VAL A 70 -2.83 2.92 -3.98
C VAL A 70 -2.10 3.84 -4.95
N HIS A 71 -0.78 3.72 -4.98
CA HIS A 71 0.12 4.43 -5.87
C HIS A 71 0.65 3.46 -6.91
N LEU A 72 0.56 3.82 -8.18
CA LEU A 72 0.99 2.95 -9.27
C LEU A 72 1.42 3.76 -10.50
N GLU A 73 2.20 3.12 -11.36
CA GLU A 73 2.58 3.62 -12.66
C GLU A 73 1.96 2.75 -13.76
N LEU A 74 1.60 3.35 -14.89
CA LEU A 74 0.92 2.66 -16.00
C LEU A 74 1.58 2.96 -17.34
N ASP A 75 1.42 2.03 -18.29
CA ASP A 75 1.70 2.27 -19.70
C ASP A 75 0.70 3.26 -20.31
N TYR A 76 1.18 4.02 -21.29
CA TYR A 76 0.37 4.91 -22.11
C TYR A 76 0.71 4.68 -23.59
N PRO A 77 -0.27 4.57 -24.51
CA PRO A 77 -1.70 4.69 -24.27
C PRO A 77 -2.31 3.43 -23.63
N SER A 78 -3.19 3.62 -22.65
CA SER A 78 -4.01 2.55 -22.05
C SER A 78 -5.34 3.11 -21.51
N ASP A 79 -6.34 2.24 -21.31
CA ASP A 79 -7.60 2.62 -20.65
C ASP A 79 -7.40 2.74 -19.13
N LEU A 80 -7.08 3.95 -18.68
CA LEU A 80 -6.83 4.26 -17.27
C LEU A 80 -8.07 4.00 -16.40
N GLY A 81 -9.27 4.27 -16.93
CA GLY A 81 -10.53 4.11 -16.19
C GLY A 81 -10.80 2.64 -15.88
N ALA A 82 -10.73 1.78 -16.92
CA ALA A 82 -10.89 0.35 -16.75
C ALA A 82 -9.79 -0.26 -15.86
N ARG A 83 -8.52 0.14 -16.06
CA ARG A 83 -7.40 -0.36 -15.25
C ARG A 83 -7.52 0.03 -13.79
N CYS A 84 -7.77 1.30 -13.49
CA CYS A 84 -7.98 1.77 -12.11
C CYS A 84 -9.21 1.11 -11.49
N GLY A 85 -10.29 0.92 -12.26
CA GLY A 85 -11.49 0.20 -11.83
C GLY A 85 -11.19 -1.24 -11.41
N ARG A 86 -10.42 -1.98 -12.20
CA ARG A 86 -9.98 -3.35 -11.84
C ARG A 86 -9.12 -3.37 -10.59
N VAL A 87 -8.20 -2.41 -10.44
CA VAL A 87 -7.36 -2.29 -9.24
C VAL A 87 -8.23 -2.04 -8.00
N ARG A 88 -9.16 -1.08 -8.05
CA ARG A 88 -10.09 -0.82 -6.93
C ARG A 88 -10.86 -2.07 -6.56
N HIS A 89 -11.44 -2.75 -7.55
CA HIS A 89 -12.22 -3.97 -7.31
C HIS A 89 -11.38 -5.08 -6.65
N GLN A 90 -10.19 -5.39 -7.19
CA GLN A 90 -9.33 -6.44 -6.65
C GLN A 90 -8.87 -6.12 -5.24
N VAL A 91 -8.49 -4.87 -4.95
CA VAL A 91 -8.05 -4.46 -3.62
C VAL A 91 -9.16 -4.62 -2.60
N VAL A 92 -10.38 -4.17 -2.91
CA VAL A 92 -11.55 -4.38 -2.04
C VAL A 92 -11.78 -5.88 -1.81
N GLN A 93 -11.82 -6.68 -2.87
CA GLN A 93 -12.08 -8.13 -2.76
C GLN A 93 -11.02 -8.84 -1.89
N ARG A 94 -9.73 -8.58 -2.12
CA ARG A 94 -8.64 -9.27 -1.40
C ARG A 94 -8.51 -8.81 0.04
N VAL A 95 -8.62 -7.51 0.31
CA VAL A 95 -8.52 -6.99 1.69
C VAL A 95 -9.72 -7.44 2.52
N SER A 96 -10.94 -7.32 2.00
CA SER A 96 -12.13 -7.81 2.71
C SER A 96 -12.07 -9.33 2.91
N GLY A 97 -11.62 -10.09 1.91
CA GLY A 97 -11.54 -11.55 1.99
C GLY A 97 -10.46 -12.09 2.93
N TYR A 98 -9.31 -11.42 3.05
CA TYR A 98 -8.18 -11.90 3.88
C TYR A 98 -8.11 -11.30 5.27
N VAL A 99 -8.59 -10.07 5.43
CA VAL A 99 -8.46 -9.30 6.68
C VAL A 99 -9.82 -9.19 7.38
N GLY A 100 -10.93 -9.40 6.68
CA GLY A 100 -12.28 -9.25 7.25
C GLY A 100 -12.67 -7.80 7.53
N MET A 101 -11.95 -6.82 6.97
CA MET A 101 -12.23 -5.39 7.13
C MET A 101 -13.13 -4.86 6.01
N ALA A 102 -14.00 -3.91 6.34
CA ALA A 102 -14.75 -3.14 5.36
C ALA A 102 -13.83 -2.12 4.67
N VAL A 103 -13.92 -2.02 3.33
CA VAL A 103 -13.12 -1.08 2.54
C VAL A 103 -14.05 -0.11 1.81
N PRO A 104 -14.49 0.98 2.46
CA PRO A 104 -15.44 1.93 1.88
C PRO A 104 -14.81 2.80 0.79
N GLU A 105 -13.49 2.96 0.80
CA GLU A 105 -12.79 3.86 -0.11
C GLU A 105 -11.44 3.28 -0.57
N VAL A 106 -11.24 3.27 -1.89
CA VAL A 106 -9.95 3.00 -2.53
C VAL A 106 -9.62 4.11 -3.52
N ALA A 107 -8.72 5.00 -3.11
CA ALA A 107 -8.15 6.02 -3.98
C ALA A 107 -7.00 5.40 -4.80
N VAL A 108 -7.00 5.60 -6.12
CA VAL A 108 -5.91 5.16 -7.00
C VAL A 108 -5.22 6.41 -7.55
N GLN A 109 -3.94 6.54 -7.27
CA GLN A 109 -3.08 7.60 -7.75
C GLN A 109 -2.13 7.04 -8.79
N VAL A 110 -2.23 7.56 -10.01
CA VAL A 110 -1.30 7.24 -11.09
C VAL A 110 -0.17 8.26 -11.05
N GLU A 111 1.03 7.81 -10.67
CA GLU A 111 2.17 8.70 -10.45
C GLU A 111 2.92 9.00 -11.75
N ARG A 112 2.99 8.01 -12.64
CA ARG A 112 3.66 8.12 -13.94
C ARG A 112 2.93 7.34 -15.01
N LEU A 113 2.94 7.92 -16.21
CA LEU A 113 2.52 7.28 -17.45
C LEU A 113 3.75 7.05 -18.32
N HIS A 114 3.96 5.80 -18.71
CA HIS A 114 5.10 5.35 -19.50
C HIS A 114 4.71 5.25 -20.98
N PRO A 115 5.15 6.18 -21.85
CA PRO A 115 4.90 6.09 -23.28
C PRO A 115 5.66 4.89 -23.87
N PRO A 116 5.25 4.36 -25.04
CA PRO A 116 6.06 3.38 -25.74
C PRO A 116 7.44 3.99 -26.02
N VAL A 117 8.49 3.21 -25.80
CA VAL A 117 9.86 3.60 -26.21
C VAL A 117 9.85 3.75 -27.72
N ARG A 118 9.59 4.97 -28.21
CA ARG A 118 9.87 5.34 -29.60
C ARG A 118 11.37 5.51 -29.69
N TYR A 119 12.03 4.50 -30.23
CA TYR A 119 13.40 4.59 -30.70
C TYR A 119 13.54 5.86 -31.57
N GLY A 120 14.61 6.61 -31.32
CA GLY A 120 14.90 7.89 -31.95
C GLY A 120 14.73 7.86 -33.47
N GLY A 121 13.64 8.44 -33.95
CA GLY A 121 13.53 8.89 -35.33
C GLY A 121 14.33 10.19 -35.44
N ALA A 122 15.38 10.18 -36.26
CA ALA A 122 16.19 11.33 -36.59
C ALA A 122 15.33 12.56 -36.91
N GLN A 123 15.18 13.48 -35.94
CA GLN A 123 14.66 14.81 -36.23
C GLN A 123 15.79 15.59 -36.91
N ARG A 124 15.89 15.43 -38.24
CA ARG A 124 16.60 16.35 -39.11
C ARG A 124 16.14 17.76 -38.73
N ARG A 125 17.07 18.56 -38.19
CA ARG A 125 16.91 20.00 -38.09
C ARG A 125 16.73 20.55 -39.50
N THR A 126 15.51 20.93 -39.86
CA THR A 126 15.26 21.83 -40.99
C THR A 126 15.74 23.21 -40.58
N ARG A 127 16.72 23.69 -41.34
CA ARG A 127 17.30 25.03 -41.29
C ARG A 127 16.44 25.99 -42.11
#